data_AF-A0A957MZX7-F1
#
_entry.id   AF-A0A957MZX7-F1
#
_cell.length_a   1.000
_cell.length_b   1.000
_cell.length_c   1.000
_cell.angle_alpha   90.00
_cell.angle_beta   90.00
_cell.angle_gamma   90.00
#
_symmetry.space_group_name_H-M   'P 1'
#
loop_
_entity.id
_entity.type
_entity.pdbx_description
1 polymer ?
#
loop_
_entity_poly.entity_id
_entity_poly.type
_entity_poly.pdbx_seq_one_letter_code
_entity_poly.pdbx_strand_id
1 'polypeptide(L)'
;MQPKTSRRNFVKLAGAAAGAVALHPAMAPGVASAAAIRPGAVKPGRVPPYRVGKWLPSDQAFLDRWLAKQLQAVRENPQPLQPVVQEFQDLIESDAELFMYFHQMFEELPRSAQFLTTPTGDPQVRDYKEMLALISAILTTAPEFNKTGLVGFPINAILDWPMGTEGGFAAFLNDKVNAQ
;
A
#
# COMPACT_ATOMS: atom_id res chain seq x y z
N MET A 1 -3.56 -45.14 13.68
CA MET A 1 -3.38 -44.40 14.95
C MET A 1 -3.82 -42.96 14.70
N GLN A 2 -4.97 -42.61 15.27
CA GLN A 2 -5.63 -41.30 15.44
C GLN A 2 -5.90 -40.37 14.22
N PRO A 3 -7.17 -40.02 13.93
CA PRO A 3 -7.58 -39.10 12.88
C PRO A 3 -7.51 -37.61 13.28
N LYS A 4 -7.38 -36.74 12.27
CA LYS A 4 -7.32 -35.27 12.37
C LYS A 4 -8.66 -34.67 12.84
N THR A 5 -8.65 -33.93 13.93
CA THR A 5 -9.83 -33.19 14.42
C THR A 5 -9.83 -31.76 13.90
N SER A 6 -10.91 -31.42 13.18
CA SER A 6 -11.23 -30.13 12.58
C SER A 6 -11.61 -29.09 13.64
N ARG A 7 -11.11 -27.85 13.50
CA ARG A 7 -11.40 -26.71 14.38
C ARG A 7 -12.68 -26.00 13.93
N ARG A 8 -13.82 -26.44 14.43
CA ARG A 8 -15.05 -25.63 14.49
C ARG A 8 -15.70 -25.81 15.85
N ASN A 9 -16.19 -24.70 16.39
CA ASN A 9 -17.06 -24.56 17.55
C ASN A 9 -16.37 -24.52 18.92
N PHE A 10 -16.23 -23.32 19.48
CA PHE A 10 -16.49 -23.09 20.90
C PHE A 10 -17.16 -21.72 21.09
N VAL A 11 -18.48 -21.76 21.25
CA VAL A 11 -19.32 -20.67 21.77
C VAL A 11 -19.70 -21.06 23.20
N LYS A 12 -19.50 -20.10 24.12
CA LYS A 12 -20.16 -19.87 25.43
C LYS A 12 -20.37 -21.04 26.40
N LEU A 13 -19.95 -20.85 27.66
CA LEU A 13 -20.88 -20.95 28.79
C LEU A 13 -20.40 -20.16 30.01
N ALA A 14 -21.37 -19.55 30.70
CA ALA A 14 -21.26 -18.71 31.88
C ALA A 14 -21.47 -19.49 33.20
N GLY A 15 -21.18 -18.86 34.34
CA GLY A 15 -21.63 -19.25 35.69
C GLY A 15 -20.55 -18.95 36.76
N ALA A 16 -20.57 -17.83 37.47
CA ALA A 16 -21.43 -17.42 38.60
C ALA A 16 -21.05 -18.06 39.97
N ALA A 17 -20.50 -17.24 40.89
CA ALA A 17 -20.66 -17.26 42.37
C ALA A 17 -19.75 -16.14 42.95
N ALA A 18 -20.27 -15.03 43.53
CA ALA A 18 -20.65 -14.85 44.95
C ALA A 18 -19.55 -15.29 45.93
N GLY A 19 -18.97 -14.51 46.84
CA GLY A 19 -19.14 -13.14 47.35
C GLY A 19 -18.51 -13.13 48.76
N ALA A 20 -17.71 -12.12 49.12
CA ALA A 20 -17.43 -11.72 50.51
C ALA A 20 -16.47 -10.51 50.50
N VAL A 21 -16.95 -9.37 50.98
CA VAL A 21 -16.15 -8.17 51.26
C VAL A 21 -15.68 -8.26 52.71
N ALA A 22 -14.38 -8.19 52.92
CA ALA A 22 -13.77 -7.84 54.21
C ALA A 22 -12.74 -6.74 53.96
N LEU A 23 -12.91 -5.62 54.65
CA LEU A 23 -12.05 -4.44 54.60
C LEU A 23 -10.86 -4.56 55.56
N HIS A 24 -9.79 -3.83 55.20
CA HIS A 24 -8.54 -3.49 55.93
C HIS A 24 -7.27 -4.25 55.51
N PRO A 25 -6.06 -3.65 55.57
CA PRO A 25 -5.65 -2.24 55.52
C PRO A 25 -4.73 -1.92 54.31
N ALA A 26 -4.42 -0.63 54.12
CA ALA A 26 -3.66 -0.07 52.99
C ALA A 26 -2.28 -0.74 52.74
N MET A 27 -2.09 -1.29 51.54
CA MET A 27 -0.77 -1.63 50.99
C MET A 27 -0.22 -0.43 50.21
N ALA A 28 1.07 -0.14 50.44
CA ALA A 28 1.88 0.81 49.69
C ALA A 28 1.83 0.55 48.16
N PRO A 29 2.06 1.56 47.31
CA PRO A 29 2.02 1.38 45.87
C PRO A 29 3.19 0.51 45.41
N GLY A 30 2.94 -0.79 45.27
CA GLY A 30 3.80 -1.69 44.53
C GLY A 30 3.73 -1.31 43.06
N VAL A 31 4.85 -0.85 42.52
CA VAL A 31 5.03 -0.58 41.10
C VAL A 31 4.83 -1.91 40.37
N ALA A 32 3.65 -2.11 39.78
CA ALA A 32 3.39 -3.25 38.93
C ALA A 32 4.31 -3.11 37.70
N SER A 33 5.38 -3.89 37.67
CA SER A 33 6.18 -4.07 36.46
C SER A 33 5.27 -4.74 35.43
N ALA A 34 4.75 -3.94 34.49
CA ALA A 34 4.11 -4.45 33.30
C ALA A 34 5.16 -5.25 32.54
N ALA A 35 5.09 -6.58 32.62
CA ALA A 35 5.91 -7.45 31.80
C ALA A 35 5.64 -7.12 30.33
N ALA A 36 6.59 -6.43 29.71
CA ALA A 36 6.56 -6.10 28.30
C ALA A 36 6.35 -7.40 27.50
N ILE A 37 5.29 -7.44 26.69
CA ILE A 37 5.09 -8.47 25.69
C ILE A 37 6.30 -8.37 24.75
N ARG A 38 7.23 -9.32 24.88
CA ARG A 38 8.33 -9.46 23.93
C ARG A 38 7.71 -9.74 22.56
N PRO A 39 7.96 -8.92 21.52
CA PRO A 39 7.56 -9.30 20.18
C PRO A 39 8.31 -10.60 19.86
N GLY A 40 7.54 -11.67 19.65
CA GLY A 40 8.09 -12.92 19.15
C GLY A 40 8.79 -12.62 17.84
N ALA A 41 10.07 -12.99 17.73
CA ALA A 41 10.84 -12.80 16.51
C ALA A 41 10.09 -13.45 15.34
N VAL A 42 9.53 -12.61 14.46
CA VAL A 42 9.01 -13.05 13.17
C VAL A 42 10.21 -13.56 12.40
N LYS A 43 10.30 -14.87 12.18
CA LYS A 43 11.32 -15.44 11.30
C LYS A 43 11.12 -14.78 9.93
N PRO A 44 12.15 -14.14 9.35
CA PRO A 44 12.01 -13.58 8.01
C PRO A 44 11.64 -14.73 7.08
N GLY A 45 10.42 -14.67 6.55
CA GLY A 45 10.02 -15.54 5.45
C GLY A 45 11.03 -15.34 4.33
N ARG A 46 11.46 -16.44 3.70
CA ARG A 46 12.36 -16.38 2.56
C ARG A 46 11.69 -15.51 1.49
N VAL A 47 12.24 -14.31 1.24
CA VAL A 47 11.77 -13.46 0.16
C VAL A 47 11.94 -14.26 -1.13
N PRO A 48 10.87 -14.64 -1.84
CA PRO A 48 11.02 -15.37 -3.08
C PRO A 48 11.79 -14.49 -4.07
N PRO A 49 12.75 -15.05 -4.83
CA PRO A 49 13.59 -14.28 -5.76
C PRO A 49 12.81 -13.79 -6.99
N TYR A 50 11.48 -13.99 -7.02
CA TYR A 50 10.60 -13.62 -8.11
C TYR A 50 9.25 -13.15 -7.57
N ARG A 51 8.66 -12.17 -8.26
CA ARG A 51 7.29 -11.72 -8.03
C ARG A 51 6.32 -12.82 -8.49
N VAL A 52 5.36 -13.20 -7.65
CA VAL A 52 4.32 -14.19 -7.98
C VAL A 52 3.28 -13.58 -8.93
N GLY A 53 2.82 -14.34 -9.92
CA GLY A 53 1.80 -13.90 -10.89
C GLY A 53 2.31 -13.39 -12.24
N LYS A 54 3.62 -13.11 -12.41
CA LYS A 54 4.28 -12.70 -13.67
C LYS A 54 3.63 -11.51 -14.41
N TRP A 55 2.82 -10.70 -13.72
CA TRP A 55 2.11 -9.57 -14.33
C TRP A 55 2.97 -8.30 -14.44
N LEU A 56 4.01 -8.20 -13.60
CA LEU A 56 5.12 -7.25 -13.77
C LEU A 56 6.35 -7.94 -14.37
N PRO A 57 7.22 -7.19 -15.08
CA PRO A 57 8.51 -7.69 -15.54
C PRO A 57 9.30 -8.34 -14.40
N SER A 58 9.91 -9.50 -14.67
CA SER A 58 10.81 -10.15 -13.70
C SER A 58 12.12 -9.38 -13.52
N ASP A 59 12.50 -8.57 -14.52
CA ASP A 59 13.60 -7.61 -14.43
C ASP A 59 13.08 -6.30 -13.82
N GLN A 60 13.40 -6.07 -12.54
CA GLN A 60 13.04 -4.84 -11.85
C GLN A 60 13.66 -3.61 -12.51
N ALA A 61 14.91 -3.71 -12.97
CA ALA A 61 15.60 -2.58 -13.57
C ALA A 61 14.94 -2.17 -14.90
N PHE A 62 14.31 -3.10 -15.61
CA PHE A 62 13.49 -2.78 -16.78
C PHE A 62 12.26 -1.96 -16.40
N LEU A 63 11.51 -2.39 -15.37
CA LEU A 63 10.32 -1.68 -14.90
C LEU A 63 10.66 -0.27 -14.44
N ASP A 64 11.74 -0.16 -13.68
CA ASP A 64 12.29 1.07 -13.14
C ASP A 64 12.65 2.07 -14.26
N ARG A 65 13.42 1.63 -15.25
CA ARG A 65 13.77 2.46 -16.42
C ARG A 65 12.53 2.83 -17.25
N TRP A 66 11.57 1.92 -17.38
CA TRP A 66 10.33 2.20 -18.10
C TRP A 66 9.55 3.33 -17.40
N LEU A 67 9.36 3.23 -16.08
CA LEU A 67 8.63 4.24 -15.30
C LEU A 67 9.37 5.59 -15.33
N ALA A 68 10.70 5.56 -15.20
CA ALA A 68 11.55 6.75 -15.30
C ALA A 68 11.38 7.47 -16.64
N LYS A 69 11.37 6.73 -17.76
CA LYS A 69 11.13 7.27 -19.10
C LYS A 69 9.76 7.97 -19.18
N GLN A 70 8.70 7.36 -18.65
CA GLN A 70 7.36 7.98 -18.66
C GLN A 70 7.32 9.25 -17.82
N LEU A 71 7.90 9.20 -16.61
CA LEU A 71 7.90 10.33 -15.69
C LEU A 71 8.72 11.51 -16.22
N GLN A 72 9.87 11.23 -16.86
CA GLN A 72 10.65 12.24 -17.55
C GLN A 72 9.85 12.88 -18.69
N ALA A 73 9.19 12.08 -19.54
CA ALA A 73 8.39 12.60 -20.65
C ALA A 73 7.26 13.54 -20.18
N VAL A 74 6.56 13.18 -19.11
CA VAL A 74 5.49 14.01 -18.53
C VAL A 74 6.04 15.29 -17.89
N ARG A 75 7.20 15.23 -17.24
CA ARG A 75 7.84 16.41 -16.62
C ARG A 75 8.41 17.39 -17.66
N GLU A 76 9.02 16.88 -18.73
CA GLU A 76 9.62 17.70 -19.80
C GLU A 76 8.57 18.31 -20.72
N ASN A 77 7.45 17.62 -20.93
CA ASN A 77 6.35 18.11 -21.75
C ASN A 77 5.00 17.94 -21.03
N PRO A 78 4.69 18.80 -20.04
CA PRO A 78 3.42 18.76 -19.33
C PRO A 78 2.25 18.99 -20.29
N GLN A 79 1.33 18.05 -20.32
CA GLN A 79 0.10 18.14 -21.11
C GLN A 79 -1.11 18.30 -20.19
N PRO A 80 -2.20 18.93 -20.65
CA PRO A 80 -3.47 18.91 -19.93
C PRO A 80 -3.92 17.47 -19.64
N LEU A 81 -4.59 17.27 -18.50
CA LEU A 81 -5.16 15.97 -18.18
C LEU A 81 -6.25 15.61 -19.19
N GLN A 82 -6.35 14.33 -19.53
CA GLN A 82 -7.50 13.81 -20.26
C GLN A 82 -8.77 14.09 -19.46
N PRO A 83 -9.92 14.37 -20.12
CA PRO A 83 -11.14 14.78 -19.42
C PRO A 83 -11.54 13.85 -18.27
N VAL A 84 -11.43 12.53 -18.47
CA VAL A 84 -11.74 11.52 -17.43
C VAL A 84 -10.77 11.57 -16.23
N VAL A 85 -9.51 11.91 -16.47
CA VAL A 85 -8.50 12.04 -15.40
C VAL A 85 -8.65 13.38 -14.68
N GLN A 86 -9.09 14.43 -15.38
CA GLN A 86 -9.44 15.70 -14.76
C GLN A 86 -10.66 15.54 -13.85
N GLU A 87 -11.72 14.85 -14.31
CA GLU A 87 -12.89 14.55 -13.46
C GLU A 87 -12.47 13.80 -12.19
N PHE A 88 -11.56 12.82 -12.33
CA PHE A 88 -11.04 12.10 -11.18
C PHE A 88 -10.21 13.00 -10.24
N GLN A 89 -9.39 13.91 -10.78
CA GLN A 89 -8.69 14.90 -9.98
C GLN A 89 -9.67 15.80 -9.21
N ASP A 90 -10.72 16.28 -9.88
CA ASP A 90 -11.72 17.16 -9.28
C ASP A 90 -12.47 16.44 -8.14
N LEU A 91 -12.75 15.14 -8.29
CA LEU A 91 -13.29 14.31 -7.20
C LEU A 91 -12.33 14.25 -6.00
N ILE A 92 -11.04 14.00 -6.25
CA ILE A 92 -10.02 13.94 -5.18
C ILE A 92 -9.90 15.31 -4.48
N GLU A 93 -9.88 16.41 -5.23
CA GLU A 93 -9.67 17.75 -4.70
C GLU A 93 -10.92 18.36 -4.04
N SER A 94 -12.12 17.85 -4.36
CA SER A 94 -13.38 18.32 -3.75
C SER A 94 -13.79 17.58 -2.47
N ASP A 95 -13.22 16.41 -2.21
CA ASP A 95 -13.50 15.60 -1.03
C ASP A 95 -12.31 15.57 -0.06
N ALA A 96 -12.52 16.01 1.19
CA ALA A 96 -11.44 16.13 2.16
C ALA A 96 -10.81 14.78 2.57
N GLU A 97 -11.59 13.70 2.61
CA GLU A 97 -11.08 12.37 2.95
C GLU A 97 -10.22 11.82 1.80
N LEU A 98 -10.72 11.93 0.56
CA LEU A 98 -9.96 11.53 -0.62
C LEU A 98 -8.69 12.36 -0.76
N PHE A 99 -8.78 13.68 -0.65
CA PHE A 99 -7.63 14.56 -0.70
C PHE A 99 -6.55 14.12 0.29
N MET A 100 -6.93 13.80 1.53
CA MET A 100 -6.02 13.29 2.55
C MET A 100 -5.41 11.93 2.15
N TYR A 101 -6.22 10.94 1.76
CA TYR A 101 -5.73 9.61 1.41
C TYR A 101 -4.76 9.62 0.23
N PHE A 102 -5.03 10.43 -0.80
CA PHE A 102 -4.16 10.57 -1.97
C PHE A 102 -2.85 11.29 -1.67
N HIS A 103 -2.77 12.15 -0.66
CA HIS A 103 -1.47 12.65 -0.17
C HIS A 103 -0.75 11.57 0.65
N GLN A 104 -1.45 10.99 1.62
CA GLN A 104 -0.90 9.99 2.54
C GLN A 104 -0.31 8.79 1.81
N MET A 105 -0.95 8.32 0.73
CA MET A 105 -0.46 7.14 0.00
C MET A 105 0.96 7.31 -0.58
N PHE A 106 1.41 8.54 -0.81
CA PHE A 106 2.78 8.84 -1.25
C PHE A 106 3.68 9.29 -0.10
N GLU A 107 3.15 9.98 0.91
CA GLU A 107 3.90 10.40 2.09
C GLU A 107 4.36 9.23 2.96
N GLU A 108 3.55 8.18 3.05
CA GLU A 108 3.84 6.96 3.82
C GLU A 108 4.94 6.10 3.19
N LEU A 109 5.25 6.32 1.91
CA LEU A 109 6.34 5.61 1.24
C LEU A 109 7.68 6.00 1.87
N PRO A 110 8.47 5.03 2.37
CA PRO A 110 9.72 5.34 3.04
C PRO A 110 10.65 6.21 2.18
N ARG A 111 11.42 7.08 2.83
CA ARG A 111 12.42 7.93 2.18
C ARG A 111 13.81 7.28 2.14
N SER A 112 13.88 5.95 2.16
CA SER A 112 15.14 5.25 1.94
C SER A 112 15.46 5.16 0.44
N ALA A 113 16.75 4.97 0.11
CA ALA A 113 17.24 4.99 -1.26
C ALA A 113 16.41 4.08 -2.20
N GLN A 114 15.99 2.91 -1.72
CA GLN A 114 15.21 1.92 -2.49
C GLN A 114 13.79 2.38 -2.90
N PHE A 115 13.26 3.44 -2.28
CA PHE A 115 11.94 4.00 -2.60
C PHE A 115 12.05 5.40 -3.20
N LEU A 116 13.12 6.16 -2.89
CA LEU A 116 13.36 7.49 -3.47
C LEU A 116 13.87 7.41 -4.90
N THR A 117 14.69 6.39 -5.14
CA THR A 117 15.36 6.15 -6.39
C THR A 117 15.30 4.66 -6.70
N THR A 118 15.21 4.30 -7.96
CA THR A 118 15.40 2.90 -8.36
C THR A 118 16.83 2.45 -8.02
N PRO A 119 17.15 1.15 -7.99
CA PRO A 119 18.54 0.68 -7.88
C PRO A 119 19.46 1.24 -8.98
N THR A 120 18.88 1.75 -10.09
CA THR A 120 19.57 2.47 -11.16
C THR A 120 19.64 3.99 -10.99
N GLY A 121 19.06 4.54 -9.91
CA GLY A 121 19.10 5.96 -9.58
C GLY A 121 17.94 6.80 -10.13
N ASP A 122 16.93 6.15 -10.73
CA ASP A 122 15.86 6.85 -11.44
C ASP A 122 14.75 7.35 -10.49
N PRO A 123 14.05 8.45 -10.83
CA PRO A 123 12.99 9.00 -9.99
C PRO A 123 11.77 8.09 -9.90
N GLN A 124 11.18 7.98 -8.71
CA GLN A 124 9.90 7.34 -8.46
C GLN A 124 8.75 8.36 -8.44
N VAL A 125 7.52 7.90 -8.60
CA VAL A 125 6.31 8.74 -8.46
C VAL A 125 6.14 9.10 -6.98
N ARG A 126 6.05 10.40 -6.67
CA ARG A 126 6.06 10.89 -5.28
C ARG A 126 4.87 11.76 -4.90
N ASP A 127 3.96 12.00 -5.83
CA ASP A 127 2.77 12.79 -5.60
C ASP A 127 1.63 12.31 -6.51
N TYR A 128 0.39 12.49 -6.05
CA TYR A 128 -0.78 12.04 -6.79
C TYR A 128 -0.97 12.84 -8.10
N LYS A 129 -0.51 14.09 -8.21
CA LYS A 129 -0.59 14.85 -9.47
C LYS A 129 0.34 14.27 -10.53
N GLU A 130 1.53 13.82 -10.13
CA GLU A 130 2.44 13.09 -11.04
C GLU A 130 1.82 11.76 -11.48
N MET A 131 1.18 11.04 -10.55
CA MET A 131 0.42 9.83 -10.86
C MET A 131 -0.69 10.10 -11.88
N LEU A 132 -1.51 11.15 -11.67
CA LEU A 132 -2.59 11.51 -12.59
C LEU A 132 -2.05 11.90 -13.97
N ALA A 133 -0.97 12.68 -14.03
CA ALA A 133 -0.35 13.06 -15.29
C ALA A 133 0.20 11.84 -16.05
N LEU A 134 0.78 10.87 -15.35
CA LEU A 134 1.22 9.59 -15.92
C LEU A 134 0.05 8.76 -16.45
N ILE A 135 -1.03 8.61 -15.67
CA ILE A 135 -2.25 7.91 -16.11
C ILE A 135 -2.82 8.56 -17.37
N SER A 136 -2.96 9.89 -17.36
CA SER A 136 -3.42 10.68 -18.51
C SER A 136 -2.58 10.43 -19.78
N ALA A 137 -1.25 10.43 -19.65
CA ALA A 137 -0.36 10.16 -20.77
C ALA A 137 -0.49 8.71 -21.27
N ILE A 138 -0.56 7.74 -20.38
CA ILE A 138 -0.68 6.31 -20.72
C ILE A 138 -1.98 6.00 -21.45
N LEU A 139 -3.10 6.63 -21.10
CA LEU A 139 -4.39 6.41 -21.76
C LEU A 139 -4.37 6.73 -23.26
N THR A 140 -3.46 7.61 -23.69
CA THR A 140 -3.31 7.99 -25.11
C THR A 140 -2.05 7.42 -25.77
N THR A 141 -1.21 6.72 -25.00
CA THR A 141 0.04 6.15 -25.50
C THR A 141 -0.19 4.71 -25.93
N ALA A 142 0.10 4.41 -27.19
CA ALA A 142 0.09 3.05 -27.69
C ALA A 142 1.22 2.23 -27.03
N PRO A 143 0.98 0.95 -26.67
CA PRO A 143 2.04 0.08 -26.19
C PRO A 143 3.17 -0.07 -27.21
N GLU A 144 4.40 0.23 -26.80
CA GLU A 144 5.59 0.03 -27.65
C GLU A 144 6.00 -1.44 -27.67
N PHE A 145 6.30 -1.96 -28.86
CA PHE A 145 6.96 -3.27 -28.96
C PHE A 145 8.39 -3.18 -28.43
N ASN A 146 8.74 -4.05 -27.50
CA ASN A 146 10.09 -4.17 -26.97
C ASN A 146 10.49 -5.64 -26.83
N LYS A 147 11.69 -5.98 -27.35
CA LYS A 147 12.23 -7.35 -27.33
C LYS A 147 12.74 -7.77 -25.94
N THR A 148 12.99 -6.82 -25.03
CA THR A 148 13.61 -7.10 -23.73
C THR A 148 12.62 -7.19 -22.58
N GLY A 149 11.42 -6.62 -22.71
CA GLY A 149 10.40 -6.67 -21.67
C GLY A 149 9.11 -5.95 -22.07
N LEU A 150 8.04 -6.15 -21.29
CA LEU A 150 6.74 -5.52 -21.48
C LEU A 150 6.13 -5.20 -20.12
N VAL A 151 5.61 -3.98 -19.96
CA VAL A 151 4.74 -3.62 -18.83
C VAL A 151 3.29 -3.83 -19.26
N GLY A 152 2.70 -4.96 -18.87
CA GLY A 152 1.35 -5.36 -19.31
C GLY A 152 0.21 -4.57 -18.66
N PHE A 153 0.44 -4.01 -17.47
CA PHE A 153 -0.54 -3.21 -16.72
C PHE A 153 0.09 -1.90 -16.24
N PRO A 154 0.24 -0.90 -17.14
CA PRO A 154 0.95 0.34 -16.83
C PRO A 154 0.40 1.13 -15.64
N ILE A 155 -0.94 1.19 -15.49
CA ILE A 155 -1.58 1.88 -14.35
C ILE A 155 -1.23 1.18 -13.03
N ASN A 156 -1.30 -0.15 -12.99
CA ASN A 156 -0.91 -0.91 -11.80
C ASN A 156 0.58 -0.77 -11.48
N ALA A 157 1.42 -0.65 -12.51
CA ALA A 157 2.86 -0.41 -12.34
C ALA A 157 3.15 0.95 -11.67
N ILE A 158 2.38 1.99 -11.99
CA ILE A 158 2.47 3.30 -11.32
C ILE A 158 2.05 3.20 -9.86
N LEU A 159 1.03 2.40 -9.59
CA LEU A 159 0.39 2.27 -8.27
C LEU A 159 1.01 1.18 -7.38
N ASP A 160 1.97 0.40 -7.87
CA ASP A 160 2.50 -0.83 -7.23
C ASP A 160 2.90 -0.59 -5.77
N TRP A 161 3.57 0.53 -5.50
CA TRP A 161 3.99 0.93 -4.16
C TRP A 161 2.92 1.69 -3.37
N PRO A 162 2.38 2.84 -3.85
CA PRO A 162 1.47 3.65 -3.05
C PRO A 162 0.18 2.89 -2.69
N MET A 163 -0.25 1.91 -3.49
CA MET A 163 -1.42 1.06 -3.18
C MET A 163 -1.24 0.22 -1.92
N GLY A 164 0.00 -0.13 -1.54
CA GLY A 164 0.30 -0.94 -0.36
C GLY A 164 0.42 -0.15 0.96
N THR A 165 0.18 1.16 0.93
CA THR A 165 0.20 2.04 2.10
C THR A 165 -1.18 2.08 2.78
N GLU A 166 -1.28 2.61 4.00
CA GLU A 166 -2.57 2.76 4.69
C GLU A 166 -3.45 3.79 3.96
N GLY A 167 -2.88 4.92 3.55
CA GLY A 167 -3.57 5.91 2.70
C GLY A 167 -4.03 5.31 1.37
N GLY A 168 -3.18 4.48 0.75
CA GLY A 168 -3.52 3.74 -0.47
C GLY A 168 -4.70 2.80 -0.24
N PHE A 169 -4.59 1.92 0.75
CA PHE A 169 -5.63 0.98 1.14
C PHE A 169 -6.98 1.68 1.40
N ALA A 170 -6.98 2.79 2.13
CA ALA A 170 -8.18 3.57 2.41
C ALA A 170 -8.80 4.16 1.12
N ALA A 171 -7.97 4.72 0.23
CA ALA A 171 -8.43 5.25 -1.06
C ALA A 171 -9.08 4.17 -1.94
N PHE A 172 -8.46 3.00 -2.09
CA PHE A 172 -8.97 1.92 -2.95
C PHE A 172 -10.21 1.23 -2.40
N LEU A 173 -10.50 1.36 -1.09
CA LEU A 173 -11.76 0.89 -0.51
C LEU A 173 -12.89 1.93 -0.53
N ASN A 174 -12.61 3.17 -0.93
CA ASN A 174 -13.60 4.22 -0.94
C ASN A 174 -14.64 4.02 -2.06
N ASP A 175 -15.93 4.10 -1.71
CA ASP A 175 -17.02 3.88 -2.67
C ASP A 175 -17.04 4.91 -3.81
N LYS A 176 -16.63 6.17 -3.55
CA LYS A 176 -16.59 7.22 -4.58
C LYS A 176 -15.49 6.96 -5.60
N VAL A 177 -14.34 6.47 -5.14
CA VAL A 177 -13.23 6.09 -6.02
C VAL A 177 -13.62 4.90 -6.89
N ASN A 178 -14.34 3.92 -6.33
CA ASN A 178 -14.80 2.74 -7.08
C ASN A 178 -16.04 2.98 -7.95
N ALA A 179 -16.65 4.15 -7.86
CA ALA A 179 -17.78 4.56 -8.70
C ALA A 179 -17.36 5.37 -9.95
N GLN A 180 -16.07 5.71 -10.06
CA GLN A 180 -15.44 6.29 -11.25
C GLN A 180 -15.10 5.20 -12.27
#